data_AF-A0A7X3VFF1-F1
#
_entry.id   AF-A0A7X3VFF1-F1
#
_cell.length_a   1.000
_cell.length_b   1.000
_cell.length_c   1.000
_cell.angle_alpha   90.00
_cell.angle_beta   90.00
_cell.angle_gamma   90.00
#
_symmetry.space_group_name_H-M   'P 1'
#
loop_
_entity.id
_entity.type
_entity.pdbx_description
1 polymer ?
#
loop_
_entity_poly.entity_id
_entity_poly.type
_entity_poly.pdbx_seq_one_letter_code
_entity_poly.pdbx_strand_id
1 'polypeptide(L)'
;MGYARLGDFASSQVVSRDFQELSRRRASRARKLAARYPASSEALEFYGEIACFQQQAEGSGTVFYVESALEMHEPLRRLVRQKGSRVLKQAAEALDEGACREALYAYLEQVDTSSARSFFARVLLQPHVINQGDSGRSHLDNRCPHCGHPPQVGVLRPEGDGAALTLACSLCLSEWPFPRSQCASCGERDEKKIAYYSPQQIAHLQTQVCDTCQRYLHHVDLAKDVQAVPDVDEVAALPLDVWALERGYRKLQPNLVGI
;
A
#
# COMPACT_ATOMS: atom_id res chain seq x y z
N MET A 1 23.19 24.03 -23.68
CA MET A 1 23.36 22.72 -23.01
C MET A 1 21.98 22.16 -22.76
N GLY A 2 21.58 21.21 -23.60
CA GLY A 2 20.20 20.73 -23.69
C GLY A 2 19.83 19.79 -22.55
N TYR A 3 18.71 20.07 -21.90
CA TYR A 3 17.99 19.09 -21.09
C TYR A 3 17.47 18.01 -22.04
N ALA A 4 17.97 16.78 -21.88
CA ALA A 4 17.40 15.62 -22.53
C ALA A 4 15.92 15.53 -22.14
N ARG A 5 15.04 15.62 -23.15
CA ARG A 5 13.62 15.32 -22.99
C ARG A 5 13.52 13.88 -22.50
N LEU A 6 13.12 13.70 -21.25
CA LEU A 6 12.60 12.43 -20.77
C LEU A 6 11.45 12.08 -21.69
N GLY A 7 11.65 11.01 -22.46
CA GLY A 7 10.74 10.57 -23.51
C GLY A 7 9.33 10.38 -22.97
N ASP A 8 8.37 10.59 -23.88
CA ASP A 8 6.97 10.25 -23.69
C ASP A 8 6.85 8.82 -23.13
N PHE A 9 6.62 8.70 -21.82
CA PHE A 9 6.40 7.41 -21.18
C PHE A 9 5.02 6.94 -21.59
N ALA A 10 5.01 5.95 -22.50
CA ALA A 10 3.81 5.24 -22.89
C ALA A 10 3.06 4.78 -21.63
N SER A 11 1.81 5.23 -21.55
CA SER A 11 0.73 4.82 -20.66
C SER A 11 1.09 3.61 -19.80
N SER A 12 1.12 3.84 -18.48
CA SER A 12 0.99 2.82 -17.45
C SER A 12 0.12 1.67 -17.95
N GLN A 13 0.63 0.44 -17.81
CA GLN A 13 -0.23 -0.73 -17.84
C GLN A 13 -1.33 -0.48 -16.82
N VAL A 14 -2.51 -0.15 -17.33
CA VAL A 14 -3.67 0.23 -16.56
C VAL A 14 -3.96 -0.93 -15.63
N VAL A 15 -3.59 -0.77 -14.35
CA VAL A 15 -4.19 -1.54 -13.26
C VAL A 15 -5.70 -1.48 -13.54
N SER A 16 -6.33 -2.64 -13.66
CA SER A 16 -7.76 -2.75 -13.95
C SER A 16 -8.54 -1.61 -13.29
N ARG A 17 -9.16 -0.75 -14.10
CA ARG A 17 -10.10 0.28 -13.60
C ARG A 17 -11.37 -0.34 -13.00
N ASP A 18 -11.53 -1.66 -13.13
CA ASP A 18 -12.52 -2.41 -12.38
C ASP A 18 -11.94 -2.73 -10.99
N PHE A 19 -12.38 -1.95 -10.00
CA PHE A 19 -11.98 -2.12 -8.60
C PHE A 19 -12.57 -3.40 -7.98
N GLN A 20 -13.70 -3.90 -8.48
CA GLN A 20 -14.28 -5.17 -8.02
C GLN A 20 -13.39 -6.34 -8.42
N GLU A 21 -12.93 -6.39 -9.67
CA GLU A 21 -11.98 -7.40 -10.12
C GLU A 21 -10.65 -7.32 -9.37
N LEU A 22 -10.14 -6.10 -9.16
CA LEU A 22 -8.94 -5.90 -8.35
C LEU A 22 -9.11 -6.44 -6.92
N SER A 23 -10.24 -6.13 -6.28
CA SER A 23 -10.54 -6.59 -4.91
C SER A 23 -10.73 -8.11 -4.84
N ARG A 24 -11.37 -8.73 -5.83
CA ARG A 24 -11.47 -10.20 -5.96
C ARG A 24 -10.09 -10.85 -6.09
N ARG A 25 -9.23 -10.30 -6.95
CA ARG A 25 -7.86 -10.80 -7.14
C ARG A 25 -7.04 -10.69 -5.85
N ARG A 26 -7.14 -9.55 -5.16
CA ARG A 26 -6.49 -9.29 -3.87
C ARG A 26 -6.92 -10.30 -2.80
N ALA A 27 -8.23 -10.51 -2.62
CA ALA A 27 -8.76 -11.50 -1.68
C ALA A 27 -8.32 -12.94 -2.01
N SER A 28 -8.35 -13.32 -3.29
CA SER A 28 -7.90 -14.64 -3.76
C SER A 28 -6.42 -14.87 -3.49
N ARG A 29 -5.56 -13.88 -3.78
CA ARG A 29 -4.13 -13.95 -3.50
C ARG A 29 -3.85 -14.05 -2.00
N ALA A 30 -4.54 -13.25 -1.18
CA ALA A 30 -4.36 -13.24 0.27
C ALA A 30 -4.60 -14.64 0.88
N ARG A 31 -5.69 -15.32 0.48
CA ARG A 31 -5.98 -16.70 0.92
C ARG A 31 -4.90 -17.70 0.51
N LYS A 32 -4.37 -17.61 -0.72
CA LYS A 32 -3.29 -18.48 -1.19
C LYS A 32 -2.02 -18.27 -0.37
N LEU A 33 -1.68 -17.02 -0.07
CA LEU A 33 -0.51 -16.69 0.73
C LEU A 33 -0.68 -17.12 2.18
N ALA A 34 -1.87 -16.97 2.77
CA ALA A 34 -2.17 -17.40 4.14
C ALA A 34 -1.89 -18.90 4.32
N ALA A 35 -2.37 -19.72 3.39
CA ALA A 35 -2.08 -21.16 3.38
C ALA A 35 -0.59 -21.50 3.18
N ARG A 36 0.18 -20.62 2.52
CA ARG A 36 1.60 -20.83 2.20
C ARG A 36 2.53 -20.36 3.32
N TYR A 37 2.15 -19.32 4.07
CA TYR A 37 3.03 -18.62 5.01
C TYR A 37 2.40 -18.57 6.41
N PRO A 38 2.62 -19.60 7.26
CA PRO A 38 2.01 -19.68 8.59
C PRO A 38 2.31 -18.48 9.49
N ALA A 39 3.52 -17.92 9.39
CA ALA A 39 3.95 -16.77 10.20
C ALA A 39 3.15 -15.48 9.90
N SER A 40 2.48 -15.39 8.76
CA SER A 40 1.67 -14.23 8.34
C SER A 40 0.21 -14.60 8.04
N SER A 41 -0.22 -15.83 8.34
CA SER A 41 -1.55 -16.35 7.97
C SER A 41 -2.68 -15.49 8.52
N GLU A 42 -2.67 -15.15 9.81
CA GLU A 42 -3.74 -14.35 10.43
C GLU A 42 -3.86 -12.96 9.79
N ALA A 43 -2.72 -12.31 9.51
CA ALA A 43 -2.68 -11.02 8.83
C ALA A 43 -3.22 -11.13 7.39
N LEU A 44 -2.81 -12.17 6.65
CA LEU A 44 -3.26 -12.40 5.27
C LEU A 44 -4.74 -12.78 5.20
N GLU A 45 -5.26 -13.55 6.15
CA GLU A 45 -6.68 -13.84 6.29
C GLU A 45 -7.47 -12.55 6.54
N PHE A 46 -7.03 -11.72 7.48
CA PHE A 46 -7.65 -10.42 7.75
C PHE A 46 -7.62 -9.50 6.53
N TYR A 47 -6.49 -9.42 5.83
CA TYR A 47 -6.38 -8.69 4.56
C TYR A 47 -7.44 -9.20 3.57
N GLY A 48 -7.59 -10.53 3.44
CA GLY A 48 -8.57 -11.15 2.55
C GLY A 48 -10.02 -10.72 2.86
N GLU A 49 -10.38 -10.60 4.14
CA GLU A 49 -11.67 -10.07 4.57
C GLU A 49 -11.85 -8.60 4.21
N ILE A 50 -10.82 -7.77 4.41
CA ILE A 50 -10.83 -6.35 4.02
C ILE A 50 -11.01 -6.19 2.51
N ALA A 51 -10.33 -7.00 1.70
CA ALA A 51 -10.49 -6.97 0.25
C ALA A 51 -11.91 -7.40 -0.17
N CYS A 52 -12.51 -8.40 0.48
CA CYS A 52 -13.91 -8.79 0.24
C CYS A 52 -14.89 -7.69 0.65
N PHE A 53 -14.63 -7.00 1.75
CA PHE A 53 -15.41 -5.84 2.18
C PHE A 53 -15.35 -4.72 1.14
N GLN A 54 -14.16 -4.38 0.66
CA GLN A 54 -13.97 -3.34 -0.35
C GLN A 54 -14.66 -3.66 -1.68
N GLN A 55 -14.76 -4.95 -2.04
CA GLN A 55 -15.52 -5.38 -3.21
C GLN A 55 -17.01 -4.98 -3.12
N GLN A 56 -17.60 -4.98 -1.92
CA GLN A 56 -19.00 -4.62 -1.69
C GLN A 56 -19.21 -3.12 -1.55
N ALA A 57 -18.15 -2.37 -1.22
CA ALA A 57 -18.18 -0.95 -0.90
C ALA A 57 -17.91 -0.04 -2.12
N GLU A 58 -17.93 -0.56 -3.34
CA GLU A 58 -17.73 0.28 -4.53
C GLU A 58 -18.86 1.30 -4.65
N GLY A 59 -18.51 2.58 -4.47
CA GLY A 59 -19.47 3.68 -4.57
C GLY A 59 -19.83 4.02 -6.00
N SER A 60 -21.02 4.58 -6.18
CA SER A 60 -21.57 5.02 -7.46
C SER A 60 -20.89 6.30 -8.00
N GLY A 61 -19.57 6.34 -8.16
CA GLY A 61 -18.85 7.42 -8.89
C GLY A 61 -19.21 8.87 -8.50
N THR A 62 -19.70 9.12 -7.27
CA THR A 62 -20.18 10.42 -6.83
C THR A 62 -19.03 11.35 -6.45
N VAL A 63 -19.25 12.66 -6.59
CA VAL A 63 -18.30 13.74 -6.27
C VAL A 63 -18.00 13.83 -4.76
N PHE A 64 -18.79 13.16 -3.91
CA PHE A 64 -18.73 13.26 -2.45
C PHE A 64 -18.16 11.98 -1.81
N TYR A 65 -16.89 11.66 -2.10
CA TYR A 65 -16.24 10.40 -1.66
C TYR A 65 -16.31 10.17 -0.15
N VAL A 66 -16.29 11.24 0.66
CA VAL A 66 -16.34 11.13 2.12
C VAL A 66 -17.71 10.63 2.59
N GLU A 67 -18.81 11.14 2.04
CA GLU A 67 -20.15 10.71 2.47
C GLU A 67 -20.42 9.27 2.05
N SER A 68 -20.08 8.90 0.81
CA SER A 68 -20.22 7.52 0.34
C SER A 68 -19.32 6.55 1.12
N ALA A 69 -18.10 6.96 1.48
CA ALA A 69 -17.23 6.18 2.35
C ALA A 69 -17.81 6.00 3.76
N LEU A 70 -18.48 7.02 4.31
CA LEU A 70 -19.08 6.98 5.64
C LEU A 70 -20.25 6.01 5.73
N GLU A 71 -21.01 5.77 4.66
CA GLU A 71 -22.09 4.77 4.66
C GLU A 71 -21.59 3.37 5.08
N MET A 72 -20.31 3.08 4.81
CA MET A 72 -19.68 1.78 5.07
C MET A 72 -18.88 1.74 6.39
N HIS A 73 -18.91 2.80 7.21
CA HIS A 73 -18.12 2.86 8.45
C HIS A 73 -18.52 1.79 9.47
N GLU A 74 -19.81 1.63 9.77
CA GLU A 74 -20.27 0.67 10.79
C GLU A 74 -20.10 -0.80 10.36
N PRO A 75 -20.40 -1.18 9.10
CA PRO A 75 -20.00 -2.49 8.57
C PRO A 75 -18.50 -2.77 8.71
N LEU A 76 -17.63 -1.80 8.40
CA LEU A 76 -16.18 -1.96 8.57
C LEU A 76 -15.79 -2.13 10.04
N ARG A 77 -16.33 -1.30 10.93
CA ARG A 77 -16.07 -1.41 12.38
C ARG A 77 -16.41 -2.80 12.89
N ARG A 78 -17.57 -3.34 12.50
CA ARG A 78 -17.99 -4.70 12.90
C ARG A 78 -16.99 -5.75 12.44
N LEU A 79 -16.53 -5.68 11.19
CA LEU A 79 -15.53 -6.60 10.65
C LEU A 79 -14.21 -6.52 11.45
N VAL A 80 -13.71 -5.30 11.69
CA VAL A 80 -12.45 -5.08 12.41
C VAL A 80 -12.53 -5.52 13.87
N ARG A 81 -13.66 -5.30 14.55
CA ARG A 81 -13.88 -5.79 15.92
C ARG A 81 -13.78 -7.31 16.03
N GLN A 82 -14.20 -8.03 14.99
CA GLN A 82 -14.14 -9.49 14.96
C GLN A 82 -12.75 -10.01 14.57
N LYS A 83 -12.17 -9.46 13.50
CA LYS A 83 -11.02 -10.07 12.79
C LYS A 83 -9.72 -9.27 12.88
N GLY A 84 -9.77 -8.00 13.26
CA GLY A 84 -8.60 -7.13 13.31
C GLY A 84 -7.61 -7.48 14.42
N SER A 85 -6.41 -6.91 14.32
CA SER A 85 -5.41 -6.95 15.37
C SER A 85 -5.90 -6.25 16.64
N ARG A 86 -5.25 -6.49 17.78
CA ARG A 86 -5.63 -5.85 19.06
C ARG A 86 -5.70 -4.32 18.97
N VAL A 87 -4.75 -3.70 18.26
CA VAL A 87 -4.69 -2.25 18.09
C VAL A 87 -5.87 -1.75 17.22
N LEU A 88 -6.17 -2.44 16.13
CA LEU A 88 -7.29 -2.08 15.27
C LEU A 88 -8.64 -2.31 15.93
N LYS A 89 -8.78 -3.37 16.75
CA LYS A 89 -9.98 -3.61 17.58
C LYS A 89 -10.22 -2.46 18.55
N GLN A 90 -9.18 -1.99 19.25
CA GLN A 90 -9.28 -0.82 20.14
C GLN A 90 -9.67 0.44 19.38
N ALA A 91 -9.07 0.69 18.21
CA ALA A 91 -9.42 1.82 17.37
C ALA A 91 -10.89 1.74 16.87
N ALA A 92 -11.39 0.55 16.54
CA ALA A 92 -12.78 0.35 16.10
C ALA A 92 -13.80 0.72 17.19
N GLU A 93 -13.52 0.40 18.46
CA GLU A 93 -14.39 0.76 19.59
C GLU A 93 -14.53 2.28 19.72
N ALA A 94 -13.44 3.03 19.49
CA ALA A 94 -13.39 4.49 19.60
C ALA A 94 -13.80 5.25 18.32
N LEU A 95 -14.15 4.56 17.23
CA LEU A 95 -14.42 5.18 15.94
C LEU A 95 -15.93 5.35 15.70
N ASP A 96 -16.60 6.28 16.36
CA ASP A 96 -17.96 6.65 15.94
C ASP A 96 -17.98 7.34 14.55
N GLU A 97 -19.16 7.66 14.03
CA GLU A 97 -19.30 8.28 12.71
C GLU A 97 -18.53 9.61 12.60
N GLY A 98 -18.56 10.43 13.66
CA GLY A 98 -17.84 11.71 13.71
C GLY A 98 -16.32 11.51 13.65
N ALA A 99 -15.79 10.61 14.47
CA ALA A 99 -14.37 10.25 14.46
C ALA A 99 -13.95 9.60 13.13
N CYS A 100 -14.83 8.84 12.47
CA CYS A 100 -14.60 8.30 11.14
C CYS A 100 -14.53 9.41 10.09
N ARG A 101 -15.43 10.38 10.14
CA ARG A 101 -15.45 11.54 9.24
C ARG A 101 -14.16 12.35 9.37
N GLU A 102 -13.74 12.64 10.59
CA GLU A 102 -12.45 13.29 10.86
C GLU A 102 -11.27 12.49 10.31
N ALA A 103 -11.28 11.16 10.47
CA ALA A 103 -10.24 10.29 9.94
C ALA A 103 -10.15 10.36 8.41
N LEU A 104 -11.29 10.38 7.71
CA LEU A 104 -11.34 10.47 6.24
C LEU A 104 -10.71 11.77 5.75
N TYR A 105 -11.07 12.91 6.33
CA TYR A 105 -10.47 14.20 5.98
C TYR A 105 -8.97 14.24 6.31
N ALA A 106 -8.58 13.83 7.52
CA ALA A 106 -7.17 13.80 7.93
C ALA A 106 -6.32 12.92 7.01
N TYR A 107 -6.87 11.82 6.48
CA TYR A 107 -6.19 10.95 5.54
C TYR A 107 -6.03 11.58 4.15
N LEU A 108 -7.08 12.23 3.63
CA LEU A 108 -7.06 12.91 2.33
C LEU A 108 -6.10 14.12 2.33
N GLU A 109 -6.06 14.84 3.44
CA GLU A 109 -5.15 15.96 3.68
C GLU A 109 -3.73 15.52 4.08
N GLN A 110 -3.52 14.21 4.27
CA GLN A 110 -2.25 13.60 4.67
C GLN A 110 -1.72 14.08 6.04
N VAL A 111 -2.62 14.54 6.92
CA VAL A 111 -2.31 14.88 8.31
C VAL A 111 -2.05 13.61 9.13
N ASP A 112 -2.82 12.55 8.88
CA ASP A 112 -2.63 11.24 9.49
C ASP A 112 -2.81 10.13 8.46
N THR A 113 -1.70 9.47 8.14
CA THR A 113 -1.64 8.35 7.19
C THR A 113 -1.11 7.06 7.81
N SER A 114 -0.75 7.06 9.10
CA SER A 114 -0.06 5.93 9.71
C SER A 114 -0.63 5.45 11.04
N SER A 115 -1.62 6.14 11.62
CA SER A 115 -2.27 5.67 12.84
C SER A 115 -3.23 4.50 12.60
N ALA A 116 -3.64 3.84 13.68
CA ALA A 116 -4.71 2.85 13.65
C ALA A 116 -6.07 3.43 13.18
N ARG A 117 -6.29 4.74 13.32
CA ARG A 117 -7.49 5.43 12.81
C ARG A 117 -7.39 5.62 11.30
N SER A 118 -6.21 5.98 10.79
CA SER A 118 -5.92 6.15 9.37
C SER A 118 -6.20 4.88 8.55
N PHE A 119 -6.07 3.69 9.16
CA PHE A 119 -6.45 2.41 8.58
C PHE A 119 -7.91 2.41 8.08
N PHE A 120 -8.86 2.85 8.90
CA PHE A 120 -10.29 2.87 8.52
C PHE A 120 -10.54 3.83 7.37
N ALA A 121 -9.96 5.02 7.45
CA ALA A 121 -10.06 6.01 6.39
C ALA A 121 -9.55 5.44 5.06
N ARG A 122 -8.38 4.81 5.07
CA ARG A 122 -7.80 4.18 3.89
C ARG A 122 -8.69 3.08 3.31
N VAL A 123 -9.20 2.17 4.15
CA VAL A 123 -10.04 1.05 3.70
C VAL A 123 -11.32 1.58 3.03
N LEU A 124 -11.93 2.61 3.61
CA LEU A 124 -13.17 3.21 3.10
C LEU A 124 -12.95 4.09 1.87
N LEU A 125 -11.82 4.81 1.76
CA LEU A 125 -11.55 5.71 0.63
C LEU A 125 -11.10 4.99 -0.63
N GLN A 126 -10.34 3.90 -0.51
CA GLN A 126 -9.77 3.17 -1.64
C GLN A 126 -10.78 2.83 -2.76
N PRO A 127 -11.99 2.29 -2.46
CA PRO A 127 -13.00 2.02 -3.48
C PRO A 127 -13.41 3.24 -4.32
N HIS A 128 -13.29 4.45 -3.79
CA HIS A 128 -13.78 5.67 -4.43
C HIS A 128 -12.72 6.46 -5.21
N VAL A 129 -11.43 6.20 -4.96
CA VAL A 129 -10.31 7.03 -5.47
C VAL A 129 -9.49 6.36 -6.58
N ILE A 130 -9.59 5.04 -6.77
CA ILE A 130 -8.79 4.29 -7.76
C ILE A 130 -9.19 4.60 -9.20
N ASN A 131 -10.43 5.05 -9.41
CA ASN A 131 -10.97 5.35 -10.74
C ASN A 131 -10.89 6.83 -11.13
N GLN A 132 -10.24 7.66 -10.31
CA GLN A 132 -10.13 9.09 -10.60
C GLN A 132 -8.89 9.40 -11.44
N GLY A 133 -9.06 10.37 -12.35
CA GLY A 133 -7.98 10.87 -13.20
C GLY A 133 -6.90 11.59 -12.39
N ASP A 134 -5.82 11.97 -13.08
CA ASP A 134 -4.72 12.73 -12.50
C ASP A 134 -5.20 14.02 -11.81
N SER A 135 -4.85 14.20 -10.53
CA SER A 135 -5.20 15.41 -9.77
C SER A 135 -4.30 16.61 -10.08
N GLY A 136 -3.31 16.46 -10.97
CA GLY A 136 -2.45 17.55 -11.43
C GLY A 136 -1.55 18.14 -10.33
N ARG A 137 -1.28 17.36 -9.27
CA ARG A 137 -0.42 17.79 -8.16
C ARG A 137 1.06 17.82 -8.60
N SER A 138 1.80 18.82 -8.11
CA SER A 138 3.24 18.96 -8.35
C SER A 138 4.00 17.69 -7.92
N HIS A 139 4.78 17.14 -8.84
CA HIS A 139 5.53 15.89 -8.67
C HIS A 139 6.71 16.11 -7.71
N LEU A 140 6.60 15.56 -6.50
CA LEU A 140 7.79 15.13 -5.77
C LEU A 140 8.12 13.72 -6.27
N ASP A 141 9.37 13.46 -6.65
CA ASP A 141 9.81 12.18 -7.25
C ASP A 141 9.38 10.94 -6.44
N ASN A 142 9.14 11.11 -5.12
CA ASN A 142 8.80 10.05 -4.18
C ASN A 142 7.34 10.06 -3.66
N ARG A 143 6.42 10.72 -4.38
CA ARG A 143 4.98 10.73 -4.07
C ARG A 143 4.18 10.30 -5.29
N CYS A 144 2.99 9.76 -5.03
CA CYS A 144 2.10 9.36 -6.11
C CYS A 144 1.74 10.58 -6.97
N PRO A 145 1.96 10.54 -8.29
CA PRO A 145 1.60 11.65 -9.17
C PRO A 145 0.09 11.89 -9.21
N HIS A 146 -0.72 10.85 -8.97
CA HIS A 146 -2.17 10.94 -9.06
C HIS A 146 -2.87 11.51 -7.82
N CYS A 147 -2.48 11.11 -6.61
CA CYS A 147 -3.15 11.56 -5.39
C CYS A 147 -2.20 12.19 -4.34
N GLY A 148 -0.89 12.16 -4.57
CA GLY A 148 0.11 12.72 -3.67
C GLY A 148 0.44 11.87 -2.44
N HIS A 149 -0.23 10.74 -2.21
CA HIS A 149 0.08 9.85 -1.08
C HIS A 149 1.43 9.14 -1.25
N PRO A 150 2.08 8.72 -0.15
CA PRO A 150 3.30 7.93 -0.21
C PRO A 150 3.06 6.53 -0.80
N PRO A 151 4.12 5.88 -1.31
CA PRO A 151 4.03 4.50 -1.75
C PRO A 151 3.79 3.55 -0.58
N GLN A 152 3.07 2.45 -0.79
CA GLN A 152 3.03 1.34 0.16
C GLN A 152 4.15 0.34 -0.11
N VAL A 153 4.35 0.00 -1.39
CA VAL A 153 5.22 -1.11 -1.83
C VAL A 153 5.94 -0.73 -3.12
N GLY A 154 7.15 -1.25 -3.30
CA GLY A 154 7.86 -1.23 -4.58
C GLY A 154 7.58 -2.48 -5.40
N VAL A 155 7.56 -2.35 -6.72
CA VAL A 155 7.32 -3.45 -7.66
C VAL A 155 8.49 -3.56 -8.62
N LEU A 156 9.18 -4.69 -8.59
CA LEU A 156 10.29 -4.99 -9.49
C LEU A 156 9.77 -5.78 -10.68
N ARG A 157 10.09 -5.31 -11.89
CA ARG A 157 9.77 -5.98 -13.16
C ARG A 157 11.05 -6.19 -13.97
N PRO A 158 11.17 -7.30 -14.73
CA PRO A 158 12.32 -7.49 -15.63
C PRO A 158 12.50 -6.30 -16.58
N GLU A 159 13.74 -5.81 -16.69
CA GLU A 159 14.12 -4.77 -17.66
C GLU A 159 15.57 -5.03 -18.11
N GLY A 160 15.73 -5.50 -19.36
CA GLY A 160 17.03 -5.97 -19.86
C GLY A 160 17.62 -7.06 -18.97
N ASP A 161 18.89 -6.91 -18.60
CA ASP A 161 19.59 -7.80 -17.66
C ASP A 161 19.33 -7.45 -16.17
N GLY A 162 18.48 -6.45 -15.92
CA GLY A 162 18.16 -5.94 -14.59
C GLY A 162 16.67 -6.02 -14.26
N ALA A 163 16.26 -5.15 -13.35
CA ALA A 163 14.85 -4.97 -13.03
C ALA A 163 14.55 -3.48 -12.86
N ALA A 164 13.47 -3.02 -13.49
CA ALA A 164 12.88 -1.72 -13.29
C ALA A 164 12.10 -1.72 -11.96
N LEU A 165 12.16 -0.60 -11.24
CA LEU A 165 11.36 -0.38 -10.04
C LEU A 165 10.25 0.62 -10.34
N THR A 166 9.02 0.24 -10.02
CA THR A 166 7.91 1.18 -9.84
C THR A 166 7.51 1.20 -8.36
N LEU A 167 6.89 2.29 -7.95
CA LEU A 167 6.28 2.44 -6.63
C LEU A 167 4.77 2.37 -6.78
N ALA A 168 4.09 1.63 -5.91
CA ALA A 168 2.63 1.54 -5.88
C ALA A 168 2.06 2.41 -4.77
N CYS A 169 1.10 3.27 -5.11
CA CYS A 169 0.48 4.21 -4.19
C CYS A 169 -0.25 3.48 -3.06
N SER A 170 -0.12 3.97 -1.83
CA SER A 170 -0.90 3.44 -0.71
C SER A 170 -2.40 3.70 -0.84
N LEU A 171 -2.82 4.83 -1.41
CA LEU A 171 -4.24 5.13 -1.58
C LEU A 171 -4.77 4.62 -2.93
N CYS A 172 -4.47 5.29 -4.03
CA CYS A 172 -5.10 5.00 -5.32
C CYS A 172 -4.50 3.81 -6.10
N LEU A 173 -3.55 3.07 -5.51
CA LEU A 173 -2.85 1.93 -6.11
C LEU A 173 -2.17 2.19 -7.47
N SER A 174 -2.12 3.44 -7.92
CA SER A 174 -1.41 3.82 -9.14
C SER A 174 0.08 3.60 -8.98
N GLU A 175 0.72 3.15 -10.06
CA GLU A 175 2.16 2.90 -10.08
C GLU A 175 2.91 4.00 -10.85
N TRP A 176 4.12 4.34 -10.40
CA TRP A 176 5.02 5.24 -11.13
C TRP A 176 6.47 4.76 -11.07
N PRO A 177 7.30 5.01 -12.10
CA PRO A 177 8.72 4.62 -12.09
C PRO A 177 9.51 5.31 -10.97
N PHE A 178 10.50 4.61 -10.42
CA PHE A 178 11.37 5.17 -9.38
C PHE A 178 12.79 4.60 -9.43
N PRO A 179 13.84 5.40 -9.14
CA PRO A 179 15.22 4.90 -9.14
C PRO A 179 15.47 3.87 -8.02
N ARG A 180 16.07 2.74 -8.37
CA ARG A 180 16.37 1.67 -7.40
C ARG A 180 17.33 2.10 -6.30
N SER A 181 18.37 2.85 -6.63
CA SER A 181 19.39 3.30 -5.68
C SER A 181 18.95 4.49 -4.81
N GLN A 182 17.66 4.82 -4.80
CA GLN A 182 17.13 5.95 -4.03
C GLN A 182 16.17 5.48 -2.92
N CYS A 183 16.24 6.12 -1.75
CA CYS A 183 15.24 5.91 -0.70
C CYS A 183 13.91 6.57 -1.08
N ALA A 184 12.85 5.78 -1.16
CA ALA A 184 11.50 6.27 -1.45
C ALA A 184 10.91 7.20 -0.37
N SER A 185 11.53 7.30 0.82
CA SER A 185 11.06 8.22 1.86
C SER A 185 11.77 9.58 1.86
N CYS A 186 13.10 9.61 1.91
CA CYS A 186 13.87 10.85 2.09
C CYS A 186 14.76 11.20 0.88
N GLY A 187 14.79 10.35 -0.14
CA GLY A 187 15.56 10.61 -1.35
C GLY A 187 17.06 10.36 -1.23
N GLU A 188 17.55 9.73 -0.14
CA GLU A 188 18.95 9.32 0.02
C GLU A 188 19.41 8.49 -1.18
N ARG A 189 20.66 8.71 -1.64
CA ARG A 189 21.28 8.05 -2.81
C ARG A 189 22.64 7.42 -2.49
N ASP A 190 23.17 7.64 -1.30
CA ASP A 190 24.39 6.95 -0.85
C ASP A 190 24.10 5.47 -0.62
N GLU A 191 24.64 4.63 -1.50
CA GLU A 191 24.49 3.17 -1.46
C GLU A 191 24.97 2.57 -0.13
N LYS A 192 25.89 3.21 0.58
CA LYS A 192 26.36 2.74 1.89
C LYS A 192 25.31 2.87 2.99
N LYS A 193 24.30 3.70 2.79
CA LYS A 193 23.20 3.95 3.73
C LYS A 193 21.88 3.31 3.30
N ILE A 194 21.90 2.56 2.20
CA ILE A 194 20.75 1.84 1.66
C ILE A 194 21.12 0.37 1.59
N ALA A 195 20.45 -0.45 2.40
CA ALA A 195 20.67 -1.89 2.43
C ALA A 195 19.41 -2.64 1.98
N TYR A 196 19.62 -3.83 1.41
CA TYR A 196 18.55 -4.69 0.93
C TYR A 196 18.63 -6.06 1.61
N TYR A 197 17.47 -6.56 2.05
CA TYR A 197 17.36 -7.83 2.74
C TYR A 197 16.33 -8.71 2.04
N SER A 198 16.71 -9.93 1.68
CA SER A 198 15.82 -10.88 0.99
C SER A 198 15.81 -12.21 1.74
N PRO A 199 14.68 -12.63 2.33
CA PRO A 199 14.59 -13.92 2.98
C PRO A 199 14.49 -15.05 1.94
N GLN A 200 15.21 -16.14 2.18
CA GLN A 200 15.20 -17.31 1.29
C GLN A 200 13.81 -17.96 1.20
N GLN A 201 13.05 -17.93 2.29
CA GLN A 201 11.72 -18.53 2.42
C GLN A 201 10.65 -17.77 1.61
N ILE A 202 10.89 -16.49 1.29
CA ILE A 202 9.98 -15.63 0.52
C ILE A 202 10.78 -14.90 -0.57
N ALA A 203 11.31 -15.69 -1.52
CA ALA A 203 12.31 -15.23 -2.49
C ALA A 203 11.89 -14.05 -3.38
N HIS A 204 10.59 -13.85 -3.60
CA HIS A 204 10.03 -12.74 -4.38
C HIS A 204 9.91 -11.44 -3.57
N LEU A 205 10.24 -11.44 -2.27
CA LEU A 205 10.23 -10.25 -1.43
C LEU A 205 11.65 -9.78 -1.10
N GLN A 206 11.80 -8.47 -1.03
CA GLN A 206 13.02 -7.79 -0.59
C GLN A 206 12.64 -6.56 0.22
N THR A 207 13.34 -6.29 1.31
CA THR A 207 13.16 -5.07 2.11
C THR A 207 14.32 -4.13 1.84
N GLN A 208 14.03 -2.93 1.35
CA GLN A 208 14.98 -1.81 1.33
C GLN A 208 14.89 -1.08 2.67
N VAL A 209 16.03 -0.86 3.35
CA VAL A 209 16.12 0.00 4.54
C VAL A 209 17.01 1.21 4.24
N CYS A 210 16.72 2.33 4.90
CA CYS A 210 17.51 3.56 4.78
C CYS A 210 18.00 4.02 6.15
N ASP A 211 19.31 4.11 6.32
CA ASP A 211 19.93 4.53 7.58
C ASP A 211 19.78 6.03 7.85
N THR A 212 19.60 6.83 6.81
CA THR A 212 19.42 8.29 6.94
C THR A 212 18.09 8.67 7.58
N CYS A 213 16.99 8.01 7.19
CA CYS A 213 15.66 8.32 7.72
C CYS A 213 15.06 7.22 8.59
N GLN A 214 15.78 6.12 8.80
CA GLN A 214 15.35 4.97 9.59
C GLN A 214 14.00 4.40 9.11
N ARG A 215 13.76 4.44 7.78
CA ARG A 215 12.56 3.87 7.17
C ARG A 215 12.87 2.69 6.26
N TYR A 216 11.89 1.81 6.11
CA TYR A 216 11.96 0.69 5.19
C TYR A 216 10.74 0.60 4.26
N LEU A 217 10.95 -0.04 3.11
CA LEU A 217 9.95 -0.32 2.09
C LEU A 217 10.15 -1.75 1.57
N HIS A 218 9.07 -2.52 1.45
CA HIS A 218 9.12 -3.83 0.80
C HIS A 218 9.00 -3.68 -0.71
N HIS A 219 9.77 -4.49 -1.42
CA HIS A 219 9.74 -4.65 -2.87
C HIS A 219 9.29 -6.06 -3.21
N VAL A 220 8.38 -6.15 -4.19
CA VAL A 220 7.82 -7.40 -4.71
C VAL A 220 8.38 -7.62 -6.11
N ASP A 221 9.08 -8.73 -6.31
CA ASP A 221 9.72 -9.11 -7.56
C ASP A 221 8.81 -10.01 -8.40
N LEU A 222 8.18 -9.41 -9.42
CA LEU A 222 7.25 -10.09 -10.32
C LEU A 222 7.95 -11.08 -11.26
N ALA A 223 9.28 -11.01 -11.40
CA ALA A 223 10.03 -12.02 -12.15
C ALA A 223 10.07 -13.35 -11.41
N LYS A 224 10.05 -13.31 -10.07
CA LYS A 224 10.13 -14.50 -9.21
C LYS A 224 8.77 -15.08 -8.85
N ASP A 225 7.71 -14.26 -8.86
CA ASP A 225 6.33 -14.72 -8.77
C ASP A 225 5.41 -13.86 -9.63
N VAL A 226 5.13 -14.32 -10.84
CA VAL A 226 4.27 -13.63 -11.82
C VAL A 226 2.80 -13.52 -11.36
N GLN A 227 2.39 -14.30 -10.35
CA GLN A 227 1.05 -14.25 -9.78
C GLN A 227 0.95 -13.32 -8.56
N ALA A 228 2.06 -12.70 -8.15
CA ALA A 228 2.06 -11.77 -7.03
C ALA A 228 1.11 -10.58 -7.28
N VAL A 229 0.51 -10.11 -6.21
CA VAL A 229 -0.30 -8.91 -6.13
C VAL A 229 0.40 -8.02 -5.10
N PRO A 230 1.18 -7.02 -5.53
CA PRO A 230 2.21 -6.42 -4.66
C PRO A 230 1.72 -5.93 -3.30
N ASP A 231 0.56 -5.28 -3.25
CA ASP A 231 0.00 -4.74 -2.00
C ASP A 231 -0.52 -5.82 -1.04
N VAL A 232 -0.74 -7.05 -1.53
CA VAL A 232 -1.10 -8.24 -0.75
C VAL A 232 0.17 -9.00 -0.34
N ASP A 233 1.05 -9.24 -1.30
CA ASP A 233 2.25 -10.05 -1.13
C ASP A 233 3.22 -9.45 -0.11
N GLU A 234 3.28 -8.12 0.01
CA GLU A 234 4.05 -7.51 1.09
C GLU A 234 3.58 -7.86 2.51
N VAL A 235 2.31 -8.27 2.70
CA VAL A 235 1.81 -8.72 4.02
C VAL A 235 2.46 -10.04 4.40
N ALA A 236 2.88 -10.85 3.41
CA ALA A 236 3.66 -12.05 3.68
C ALA A 236 5.05 -11.73 4.27
N ALA A 237 5.55 -10.49 4.09
CA ALA A 237 6.80 -10.02 4.68
C ALA A 237 6.71 -9.66 6.17
N LEU A 238 5.64 -10.04 6.88
CA LEU A 238 5.50 -9.78 8.33
C LEU A 238 6.76 -10.12 9.17
N PRO A 239 7.47 -11.24 8.93
CA PRO A 239 8.73 -11.50 9.63
C PRO A 239 9.82 -10.44 9.39
N LEU A 240 9.88 -9.85 8.18
CA LEU A 240 10.78 -8.74 7.86
C LEU A 240 10.32 -7.43 8.51
N ASP A 241 9.01 -7.20 8.61
CA ASP A 241 8.46 -6.05 9.35
C ASP A 241 8.94 -6.09 10.82
N VAL A 242 8.83 -7.26 11.48
CA VAL A 242 9.30 -7.47 12.87
C VAL A 242 10.81 -7.26 12.97
N TRP A 243 11.59 -7.89 12.10
CA TRP A 243 13.06 -7.75 12.05
C TRP A 243 13.50 -6.28 11.91
N ALA A 244 12.80 -5.51 11.07
CA ALA A 244 13.09 -4.10 10.83
C ALA A 244 12.72 -3.23 12.04
N LEU A 245 11.57 -3.48 12.67
CA LEU A 245 11.12 -2.79 13.87
C LEU A 245 12.08 -2.99 15.05
N GLU A 246 12.58 -4.22 15.25
CA GLU A 246 13.57 -4.55 16.29
C GLU A 246 14.91 -3.81 16.10
N ARG A 247 15.21 -3.41 14.86
CA ARG A 247 16.41 -2.63 14.51
C ARG A 247 16.20 -1.12 14.52
N GLY A 248 15.02 -0.67 14.94
CA GLY A 248 14.71 0.76 15.05
C GLY A 248 14.17 1.38 13.75
N TYR A 249 14.03 0.62 12.67
CA TYR A 249 13.39 1.12 11.47
C TYR A 249 11.87 1.21 11.64
N ARG A 250 11.24 2.04 10.81
CA ARG A 250 9.79 2.18 10.70
C ARG A 250 9.34 1.98 9.27
N LYS A 251 8.19 1.35 9.06
CA LYS A 251 7.65 1.19 7.72
C LYS A 251 7.36 2.56 7.14
N LEU A 252 7.64 2.74 5.84
CA LEU A 252 7.36 4.01 5.17
C LEU A 252 5.88 4.36 5.30
N GLN A 253 5.01 3.38 5.02
CA GLN A 253 3.57 3.51 5.05
C GLN A 253 2.94 2.18 5.50
N PRO A 254 2.06 2.18 6.54
CA PRO A 254 1.37 0.97 6.96
C PRO A 254 0.45 0.43 5.88
N ASN A 255 0.26 -0.89 5.88
CA ASN A 255 -0.54 -1.60 4.89
C ASN A 255 -2.01 -1.80 5.30
N LEU A 256 -2.79 -2.51 4.48
CA LEU A 256 -4.22 -2.81 4.76
C LEU A 256 -4.42 -3.90 5.84
N VAL A 257 -3.45 -4.11 6.72
CA VAL A 257 -3.64 -4.80 8.01
C VAL A 257 -3.15 -3.97 9.21
N GLY A 258 -2.77 -2.71 8.98
CA GLY A 258 -2.34 -1.76 10.01
C GLY A 258 -0.89 -1.94 10.48
N ILE A 259 -0.03 -2.51 9.63
CA ILE A 259 1.39 -2.80 9.92
C ILE A 259 2.30 -2.10 8.91
#